data_AF-A0A2S0JQY5-F1
#
_entry.id   AF-A0A2S0JQY5-F1
#
_cell.length_a   1.000
_cell.length_b   1.000
_cell.length_c   1.000
_cell.angle_alpha   90.00
_cell.angle_beta   90.00
_cell.angle_gamma   90.00
#
_symmetry.space_group_name_H-M   'P 1'
#
loop_
_entity.id
_entity.type
_entity.pdbx_description
1 polymer ?
#
loop_
_entity_poly.entity_id
_entity_poly.type
_entity_poly.pdbx_seq_one_letter_code
_entity_poly.pdbx_strand_id
1 'polypeptide(L)'
;MKSNCMMQHFHTLQEQRSHYIPSIHSLSQKELWYRGEEGKWSIGEHFYHLYLILRMLKTATTCSLFLTPYAKIRRNKPFATEIHDIYEEYKLKKGKGMKAPGILVPPKKIRFALNSKDIEQYLVNDTMAMKKLVEDIEEDVAGHIIFPDPIAHYPNLIQAIQLLAIHERHHFEITERLIGANKLLT
;
A
#
# COMPACT_ATOMS: atom_id res chain seq x y z
N MET A 1 -14.54 21.37 1.80
CA MET A 1 -13.78 21.31 0.52
C MET A 1 -13.27 19.88 0.33
N LYS A 2 -13.23 19.38 -0.92
CA LYS A 2 -12.63 18.06 -1.23
C LYS A 2 -11.19 17.99 -0.72
N SER A 3 -10.74 16.82 -0.29
CA SER A 3 -9.39 16.69 0.27
C SER A 3 -8.29 16.80 -0.78
N ASN A 4 -7.43 17.81 -0.62
CA ASN A 4 -6.25 17.98 -1.44
C ASN A 4 -5.16 16.99 -1.01
N CYS A 5 -5.04 16.70 0.30
CA CYS A 5 -4.05 15.75 0.82
C CYS A 5 -4.25 14.34 0.25
N MET A 6 -5.49 13.81 0.28
CA MET A 6 -5.75 12.48 -0.28
C MET A 6 -5.40 12.39 -1.77
N MET A 7 -5.73 13.44 -2.54
CA MET A 7 -5.41 13.51 -3.96
C MET A 7 -3.90 13.55 -4.22
N GLN A 8 -3.13 14.27 -3.40
CA GLN A 8 -1.67 14.26 -3.45
C GLN A 8 -1.11 12.86 -3.18
N HIS A 9 -1.61 12.14 -2.17
CA HIS A 9 -1.13 10.79 -1.89
C HIS A 9 -1.47 9.79 -3.02
N PHE A 10 -2.63 9.92 -3.68
CA PHE A 10 -2.92 9.13 -4.89
C PHE A 10 -1.98 9.47 -6.06
N HIS A 11 -1.60 10.73 -6.21
CA HIS A 11 -0.58 11.13 -7.18
C HIS A 11 0.76 10.48 -6.87
N THR A 12 1.20 10.51 -5.61
CA THR A 12 2.43 9.86 -5.16
C THR A 12 2.43 8.35 -5.48
N LEU A 13 1.32 7.65 -5.25
CA LEU A 13 1.17 6.24 -5.64
C LEU A 13 1.39 6.05 -7.15
N GLN A 14 0.80 6.92 -7.97
CA GLN A 14 0.93 6.85 -9.42
C GLN A 14 2.36 7.13 -9.90
N GLU A 15 3.04 8.11 -9.32
CA GLU A 15 4.44 8.44 -9.63
C GLU A 15 5.38 7.29 -9.28
N GLN A 16 5.26 6.74 -8.08
CA GLN A 16 6.06 5.57 -7.66
C GLN A 16 5.89 4.41 -8.63
N ARG A 17 4.65 4.07 -8.97
CA ARG A 17 4.35 2.96 -9.89
C ARG A 17 4.93 3.22 -11.29
N SER A 18 4.78 4.44 -11.81
CA SER A 18 5.34 4.80 -13.13
C SER A 18 6.86 4.66 -13.17
N HIS A 19 7.53 4.85 -12.03
CA HIS A 19 8.97 4.66 -11.90
C HIS A 19 9.37 3.18 -11.80
N TYR A 20 8.75 2.41 -10.91
CA TYR A 20 9.22 1.06 -10.57
C TYR A 20 8.65 -0.06 -11.44
N ILE A 21 7.38 0.03 -11.85
CA ILE A 21 6.68 -1.05 -12.57
C ILE A 21 7.35 -1.45 -13.89
N PRO A 22 7.92 -0.54 -14.71
CA PRO A 22 8.62 -0.93 -15.94
C PRO A 22 9.75 -1.94 -15.70
N SER A 23 10.49 -1.81 -14.59
CA SER A 23 11.55 -2.75 -14.23
C SER A 23 11.00 -4.14 -13.87
N ILE A 24 9.86 -4.19 -13.19
CA ILE A 24 9.16 -5.44 -12.83
C ILE A 24 8.62 -6.13 -14.08
N HIS A 25 8.09 -5.37 -15.06
CA HIS A 25 7.63 -5.94 -16.33
C HIS A 25 8.74 -6.47 -17.22
N SER A 26 9.97 -6.02 -17.04
CA SER A 26 11.12 -6.54 -17.80
C SER A 26 11.53 -7.95 -17.36
N LEU A 27 11.06 -8.42 -16.20
CA LEU A 27 11.37 -9.73 -15.67
C LEU A 27 10.58 -10.83 -16.38
N SER A 28 11.24 -11.95 -16.66
CA SER A 28 10.56 -13.19 -17.06
C SER A 28 9.71 -13.74 -15.91
N GLN A 29 8.77 -14.63 -16.23
CA GLN A 29 7.95 -15.32 -15.22
C GLN A 29 8.82 -16.06 -14.19
N LYS A 30 9.95 -16.62 -14.61
CA LYS A 30 10.88 -17.31 -13.70
C LYS A 30 11.53 -16.34 -12.72
N GLU A 31 12.02 -15.20 -13.20
CA GLU A 31 12.68 -14.18 -12.37
C GLU A 31 11.70 -13.51 -11.42
N LEU A 32 10.49 -13.20 -11.89
CA LEU A 32 9.42 -12.59 -11.10
C LEU A 32 9.12 -13.41 -9.83
N TRP A 33 9.07 -14.74 -9.96
CA TRP A 33 8.70 -15.66 -8.88
C TRP A 33 9.89 -16.37 -8.24
N TYR A 34 11.12 -15.99 -8.58
CA TYR A 34 12.32 -16.54 -7.98
C TYR A 34 12.45 -16.08 -6.52
N ARG A 35 12.80 -17.01 -5.64
CA ARG A 35 13.14 -16.74 -4.24
C ARG A 35 14.62 -17.04 -4.04
N GLY A 36 15.42 -16.00 -3.84
CA GLY A 36 16.86 -16.14 -3.59
C GLY A 36 17.19 -16.74 -2.22
N GLU A 37 16.28 -16.56 -1.24
CA GLU A 37 16.45 -17.05 0.12
C GLU A 37 15.18 -17.76 0.61
N GLU A 38 15.36 -18.82 1.40
CA GLU A 38 14.25 -19.49 2.04
C GLU A 38 13.55 -18.55 3.04
N GLY A 39 12.21 -18.55 3.03
CA GLY A 39 11.41 -17.70 3.90
C GLY A 39 11.31 -16.23 3.48
N LYS A 40 11.98 -15.81 2.41
CA LYS A 40 11.80 -14.48 1.79
C LYS A 40 10.78 -14.54 0.65
N TRP A 41 10.15 -13.39 0.40
CA TRP A 41 9.24 -13.24 -0.73
C TRP A 41 10.02 -13.00 -2.02
N SER A 42 9.46 -13.52 -3.11
CA SER A 42 9.86 -13.15 -4.47
C SER A 42 9.38 -11.75 -4.84
N ILE A 43 9.85 -11.21 -5.96
CA ILE A 43 9.42 -9.90 -6.48
C ILE A 43 7.91 -9.92 -6.77
N GLY A 44 7.39 -10.98 -7.38
CA GLY A 44 5.96 -11.13 -7.66
C GLY A 44 5.12 -11.20 -6.39
N GLU A 45 5.65 -11.75 -5.30
CA GLU A 45 4.98 -11.77 -4.01
C GLU A 45 4.94 -10.39 -3.35
N HIS A 46 6.05 -9.65 -3.38
CA HIS A 46 6.05 -8.24 -2.97
C HIS A 46 5.05 -7.41 -3.76
N PHE A 47 5.00 -7.59 -5.08
CA PHE A 47 4.07 -6.83 -5.92
C PHE A 47 2.61 -7.21 -5.65
N TYR A 48 2.30 -8.49 -5.53
CA TYR A 48 0.95 -8.95 -5.20
C TYR A 48 0.50 -8.53 -3.79
N HIS A 49 1.44 -8.43 -2.85
CA HIS A 49 1.15 -7.94 -1.50
C HIS A 49 0.64 -6.48 -1.49
N LEU A 50 1.15 -5.62 -2.38
CA LEU A 50 0.64 -4.25 -2.53
C LEU A 50 -0.85 -4.23 -2.85
N TYR A 51 -1.26 -5.07 -3.79
CA TYR A 51 -2.68 -5.25 -4.13
C TYR A 51 -3.51 -5.71 -2.91
N LEU A 52 -3.00 -6.68 -2.14
CA LEU A 52 -3.71 -7.18 -0.96
C LEU A 52 -3.94 -6.09 0.09
N ILE A 53 -2.94 -5.26 0.39
CA ILE A 53 -3.07 -4.15 1.34
C ILE A 53 -4.06 -3.11 0.83
N LEU A 54 -3.95 -2.70 -0.43
CA LEU A 54 -4.89 -1.74 -1.02
C LEU A 54 -6.34 -2.25 -0.96
N ARG A 55 -6.56 -3.51 -1.31
CA ARG A 55 -7.90 -4.13 -1.24
C ARG A 55 -8.44 -4.17 0.18
N MET A 56 -7.58 -4.50 1.15
CA MET A 56 -7.94 -4.48 2.56
C MET A 56 -8.33 -3.06 3.00
N LEU A 57 -7.51 -2.05 2.68
CA LEU A 57 -7.80 -0.66 3.02
C LEU A 57 -9.11 -0.20 2.37
N LYS A 58 -9.32 -0.46 1.07
CA LYS A 58 -10.58 -0.14 0.37
C LYS A 58 -11.80 -0.75 1.07
N THR A 59 -11.69 -2.00 1.49
CA THR A 59 -12.77 -2.70 2.21
C THR A 59 -13.01 -2.05 3.57
N ALA A 60 -11.93 -1.78 4.33
CA ALA A 60 -12.01 -1.10 5.61
C ALA A 60 -12.63 0.30 5.47
N THR A 61 -12.22 1.08 4.47
CA THR A 61 -12.78 2.40 4.17
C THR A 61 -14.27 2.30 3.88
N THR A 62 -14.69 1.35 3.03
CA THR A 62 -16.11 1.13 2.71
C THR A 62 -16.92 0.89 3.99
N CYS A 63 -16.42 0.07 4.90
CA CYS A 63 -17.06 -0.16 6.21
C CYS A 63 -17.02 1.09 7.12
N SER A 64 -15.93 1.86 7.09
CA SER A 64 -15.80 3.05 7.93
C SER A 64 -16.65 4.23 7.45
N LEU A 65 -17.12 4.25 6.20
CA LEU A 65 -18.02 5.31 5.71
C LEU A 65 -19.38 5.34 6.44
N PHE A 66 -19.80 4.24 7.07
CA PHE A 66 -20.98 4.27 7.95
C PHE A 66 -20.78 5.20 9.17
N LEU A 67 -19.53 5.54 9.52
CA LEU A 67 -19.18 6.46 10.60
C LEU A 67 -19.07 7.92 10.16
N THR A 68 -19.31 8.23 8.87
CA THR A 68 -19.24 9.60 8.35
C THR A 68 -20.11 10.61 9.12
N PRO A 69 -21.34 10.29 9.60
CA PRO A 69 -22.10 11.22 10.44
C PRO A 69 -21.36 11.64 11.72
N TYR A 70 -20.67 10.69 12.38
CA TYR A 70 -19.86 10.97 13.55
C TYR A 70 -18.65 11.85 13.20
N ALA A 71 -17.98 11.56 12.08
CA ALA A 71 -16.87 12.39 11.58
C ALA A 71 -17.33 13.83 11.29
N LYS A 72 -18.51 14.02 10.70
CA LYS A 72 -19.10 15.35 10.44
C LYS A 72 -19.35 16.17 11.72
N ILE A 73 -19.76 15.54 12.81
CA ILE A 73 -19.91 16.22 14.12
C ILE A 73 -18.55 16.75 14.61
N ARG A 74 -17.45 16.08 14.27
CA ARG A 74 -16.10 16.42 14.69
C ARG A 74 -15.33 17.31 13.72
N ARG A 75 -15.92 17.71 12.59
CA ARG A 75 -15.23 18.41 11.49
C ARG A 75 -14.42 19.65 11.88
N ASN A 76 -14.83 20.37 12.92
CA ASN A 76 -14.14 21.57 13.40
C ASN A 76 -12.99 21.28 14.37
N LYS A 77 -12.75 20.02 14.74
CA LYS A 77 -11.64 19.64 15.60
C LYS A 77 -10.37 19.48 14.75
N PRO A 78 -9.19 19.86 15.28
CA PRO A 78 -7.93 19.66 14.59
C PRO A 78 -7.68 18.17 14.33
N PHE A 79 -6.99 17.88 13.23
CA PHE A 79 -6.55 16.55 12.82
C PHE A 79 -5.20 16.65 12.10
N ALA A 80 -4.42 15.58 12.14
CA ALA A 80 -3.17 15.49 11.39
C ALA A 80 -3.45 15.02 9.96
N THR A 81 -2.78 15.62 8.97
CA THR A 81 -2.83 15.15 7.58
C THR A 81 -1.69 14.20 7.25
N GLU A 82 -0.62 14.24 8.04
CA GLU A 82 0.62 13.51 7.80
C GLU A 82 0.81 12.35 8.78
N ILE A 83 1.46 11.28 8.34
CA ILE A 83 1.98 10.18 9.13
C ILE A 83 3.44 9.90 8.75
N HIS A 84 4.27 9.54 9.73
CA HIS A 84 5.67 9.20 9.50
C HIS A 84 5.83 7.77 8.94
N ASP A 85 7.07 7.44 8.56
CA ASP A 85 7.41 6.10 8.07
C ASP A 85 7.45 5.08 9.22
N ILE A 86 6.32 4.40 9.43
CA ILE A 86 6.18 3.39 10.50
C ILE A 86 7.06 2.16 10.26
N TYR A 87 7.48 1.89 9.01
CA TYR A 87 8.28 0.71 8.67
C TYR A 87 9.74 0.93 9.07
N GLU A 88 10.27 2.13 8.78
CA GLU A 88 11.59 2.53 9.25
C GLU A 88 11.61 2.65 10.78
N GLU A 89 10.59 3.26 11.41
CA GLU A 89 10.49 3.30 12.87
C GLU A 89 10.47 1.88 13.49
N TYR A 90 9.67 0.98 12.94
CA TYR A 90 9.59 -0.40 13.43
C TYR A 90 10.95 -1.10 13.31
N LYS A 91 11.62 -0.94 12.17
CA LYS A 91 12.95 -1.51 11.91
C LYS A 91 13.98 -0.99 12.90
N LEU A 92 14.00 0.32 13.16
CA LEU A 92 14.88 0.94 14.16
C LEU A 92 14.62 0.39 15.57
N LYS A 93 13.34 0.25 15.97
CA LYS A 93 12.96 -0.22 17.31
C LYS A 93 13.14 -1.73 17.52
N LYS A 94 12.96 -2.54 16.48
CA LYS A 94 12.91 -4.02 16.58
C LYS A 94 14.11 -4.72 15.94
N GLY A 95 14.97 -3.99 15.23
CA GLY A 95 16.13 -4.53 14.51
C GLY A 95 15.77 -5.44 13.33
N LYS A 96 14.50 -5.50 12.94
CA LYS A 96 13.99 -6.37 11.87
C LYS A 96 12.76 -5.76 11.20
N GLY A 97 12.50 -6.19 9.96
CA GLY A 97 11.31 -5.79 9.22
C GLY A 97 10.01 -6.29 9.87
N MET A 98 8.95 -5.51 9.69
CA MET A 98 7.61 -5.87 10.15
C MET A 98 7.08 -7.08 9.38
N LYS A 99 6.48 -8.04 10.10
CA LYS A 99 5.83 -9.19 9.47
C LYS A 99 4.42 -8.81 9.03
N ALA A 100 4.07 -9.13 7.79
CA ALA A 100 2.71 -8.97 7.31
C ALA A 100 1.73 -9.91 8.06
N PRO A 101 0.54 -9.42 8.44
CA PRO A 101 -0.55 -10.27 8.90
C PRO A 101 -0.89 -11.37 7.89
N GLY A 102 -1.35 -12.53 8.37
CA GLY A 102 -1.59 -13.71 7.52
C GLY A 102 -2.50 -13.47 6.30
N ILE A 103 -3.53 -12.64 6.44
CA ILE A 103 -4.45 -12.27 5.35
C ILE A 103 -3.77 -11.48 4.22
N LEU A 104 -2.64 -10.84 4.52
CA LEU A 104 -1.85 -10.06 3.59
C LEU A 104 -0.65 -10.85 3.05
N VAL A 105 -0.44 -12.11 3.47
CA VAL A 105 0.62 -12.94 2.91
C VAL A 105 0.19 -13.51 1.55
N PRO A 106 0.98 -13.32 0.48
CA PRO A 106 0.67 -13.90 -0.83
C PRO A 106 0.52 -15.43 -0.77
N PRO A 107 -0.54 -16.01 -1.39
CA PRO A 107 -0.74 -17.45 -1.37
C PRO A 107 0.30 -18.15 -2.27
N LYS A 108 0.88 -19.26 -1.80
CA LYS A 108 1.98 -19.97 -2.51
C LYS A 108 1.69 -20.32 -3.98
N LYS A 109 0.42 -20.55 -4.32
CA LYS A 109 0.01 -20.95 -5.68
C LYS A 109 -0.13 -19.76 -6.65
N ILE A 110 -0.03 -18.52 -6.17
CA ILE A 110 -0.21 -17.32 -7.01
C ILE A 110 0.77 -17.25 -8.18
N ARG A 111 1.99 -17.80 -7.98
CA ARG A 111 3.05 -17.87 -9.00
C ARG A 111 2.67 -18.61 -10.28
N PHE A 112 1.68 -19.50 -10.20
CA PHE A 112 1.19 -20.27 -11.33
C PHE A 112 -0.02 -19.63 -12.01
N ALA A 113 -0.60 -18.59 -11.40
CA ALA A 113 -1.84 -17.98 -11.84
C ALA A 113 -1.63 -16.60 -12.49
N LEU A 114 -0.65 -15.82 -12.03
CA LEU A 114 -0.49 -14.43 -12.43
C LEU A 114 0.90 -14.12 -12.97
N ASN A 115 0.97 -13.20 -13.94
CA ASN A 115 2.18 -12.48 -14.33
C ASN A 115 2.16 -11.03 -13.78
N SER A 116 3.20 -10.25 -14.04
CA SER A 116 3.30 -8.87 -13.53
C SER A 116 2.21 -7.94 -14.05
N LYS A 117 1.73 -8.10 -15.29
CA LYS A 117 0.64 -7.29 -15.86
C LYS A 117 -0.70 -7.58 -15.20
N ASP A 118 -0.98 -8.84 -14.88
CA ASP A 118 -2.21 -9.19 -14.17
C ASP A 118 -2.26 -8.55 -12.78
N ILE A 119 -1.13 -8.57 -12.05
CA ILE A 119 -1.00 -7.96 -10.73
C ILE A 119 -1.16 -6.44 -10.81
N GLU A 120 -0.50 -5.79 -11.78
CA GLU A 120 -0.65 -4.35 -12.02
C GLU A 120 -2.12 -4.01 -12.28
N GLN A 121 -2.80 -4.76 -13.16
CA GLN A 121 -4.18 -4.48 -13.50
C GLN A 121 -5.10 -4.56 -12.27
N TYR A 122 -4.89 -5.54 -11.39
CA TYR A 122 -5.62 -5.62 -10.12
C TYR A 122 -5.32 -4.41 -9.21
N LEU A 123 -4.06 -4.02 -9.09
CA LEU A 123 -3.64 -2.88 -8.28
C LEU A 123 -4.25 -1.56 -8.82
N VAL A 124 -4.21 -1.33 -10.13
CA VAL A 124 -4.77 -0.15 -10.80
C VAL A 124 -6.28 -0.10 -10.64
N ASN A 125 -6.99 -1.22 -10.88
CA ASN A 125 -8.43 -1.29 -10.74
C ASN A 125 -8.88 -0.95 -9.31
N ASP A 126 -8.24 -1.55 -8.30
CA ASP A 126 -8.57 -1.27 -6.91
C ASP A 126 -8.15 0.14 -6.49
N THR A 127 -7.12 0.72 -7.12
CA THR A 127 -6.72 2.11 -6.84
C THR A 127 -7.75 3.09 -7.37
N MET A 128 -8.24 2.88 -8.60
CA MET A 128 -9.30 3.70 -9.16
C MET A 128 -10.60 3.57 -8.35
N ALA A 129 -10.94 2.35 -7.93
CA ALA A 129 -12.10 2.11 -7.08
C ALA A 129 -11.96 2.82 -5.71
N MET A 130 -10.78 2.75 -5.09
CA MET A 130 -10.49 3.44 -3.83
C MET A 130 -10.53 4.96 -3.99
N LYS A 131 -9.96 5.51 -5.07
CA LYS A 131 -10.02 6.95 -5.37
C LYS A 131 -11.48 7.41 -5.54
N LYS A 132 -12.27 6.70 -6.34
CA LYS A 132 -13.70 6.96 -6.54
C LYS A 132 -14.50 6.87 -5.23
N LEU A 133 -14.14 5.93 -4.36
CA LEU A 133 -14.79 5.76 -3.05
C LEU A 133 -14.64 7.00 -2.14
N VAL A 134 -13.52 7.73 -2.27
CA VAL A 134 -13.17 8.83 -1.36
C VAL A 134 -13.19 10.23 -1.99
N GLU A 135 -13.43 10.34 -3.30
CA GLU A 135 -13.27 11.60 -4.06
C GLU A 135 -14.21 12.74 -3.64
N ASP A 136 -15.34 12.41 -3.03
CA ASP A 136 -16.35 13.38 -2.56
C ASP A 136 -16.32 13.59 -1.04
N ILE A 137 -15.38 12.96 -0.34
CA ILE A 137 -15.22 13.15 1.11
C ILE A 137 -14.44 14.45 1.35
N GLU A 138 -15.04 15.34 2.13
CA GLU A 138 -14.38 16.58 2.55
C GLU A 138 -13.18 16.30 3.46
N GLU A 139 -12.13 17.11 3.36
CA GLU A 139 -10.89 16.92 4.12
C GLU A 139 -11.11 16.88 5.64
N ASP A 140 -11.93 17.82 6.12
CA ASP A 140 -12.31 17.95 7.52
C ASP A 140 -13.23 16.82 8.00
N VAL A 141 -13.76 16.00 7.10
CA VAL A 141 -14.47 14.75 7.43
C VAL A 141 -13.51 13.57 7.37
N ALA A 142 -12.68 13.49 6.33
CA ALA A 142 -11.68 12.43 6.15
C ALA A 142 -10.70 12.36 7.34
N GLY A 143 -10.31 13.53 7.88
CA GLY A 143 -9.46 13.65 9.07
C GLY A 143 -10.03 13.05 10.36
N HIS A 144 -11.32 12.70 10.39
CA HIS A 144 -11.99 12.10 11.56
C HIS A 144 -12.57 10.70 11.30
N ILE A 145 -12.30 10.11 10.13
CA ILE A 145 -12.57 8.69 9.88
C ILE A 145 -11.33 7.90 10.32
N ILE A 146 -11.38 7.30 11.51
CA ILE A 146 -10.22 6.65 12.16
C ILE A 146 -10.22 5.14 11.93
N PHE A 147 -9.06 4.59 11.58
CA PHE A 147 -8.85 3.15 11.45
C PHE A 147 -8.25 2.55 12.73
N PRO A 148 -8.72 1.37 13.18
CA PRO A 148 -8.22 0.70 14.38
C PRO A 148 -6.89 -0.03 14.10
N ASP A 149 -5.83 0.72 13.80
CA ASP A 149 -4.48 0.21 13.60
C ASP A 149 -3.53 0.79 14.67
N PRO A 150 -3.30 0.08 15.79
CA PRO A 150 -2.43 0.58 16.86
C PRO A 150 -0.95 0.64 16.45
N ILE A 151 -0.52 -0.13 15.44
CA ILE A 151 0.87 -0.09 14.96
C ILE A 151 1.11 1.21 14.19
N ALA A 152 0.11 1.65 13.43
CA ALA A 152 0.12 2.93 12.71
C ALA A 152 -0.45 4.11 13.52
N HIS A 153 -0.56 3.97 14.85
CA HIS A 153 -1.06 5.02 15.75
C HIS A 153 -2.49 5.53 15.42
N TYR A 154 -3.39 4.64 15.01
CA TYR A 154 -4.79 4.93 14.70
C TYR A 154 -4.95 6.02 13.62
N PRO A 155 -4.48 5.76 12.38
CA PRO A 155 -4.48 6.75 11.32
C PRO A 155 -5.90 7.14 10.93
N ASN A 156 -6.10 8.42 10.59
CA ASN A 156 -7.32 8.83 9.88
C ASN A 156 -7.26 8.45 8.39
N LEU A 157 -8.32 8.71 7.63
CA LEU A 157 -8.39 8.34 6.22
C LEU A 157 -7.30 8.97 5.34
N ILE A 158 -6.93 10.21 5.62
CA ILE A 158 -5.85 10.91 4.90
C ILE A 158 -4.53 10.18 5.16
N GLN A 159 -4.21 9.99 6.44
CA GLN A 159 -3.01 9.29 6.88
C GLN A 159 -2.96 7.83 6.42
N ALA A 160 -4.09 7.13 6.34
CA ALA A 160 -4.16 5.76 5.86
C ALA A 160 -3.82 5.64 4.36
N ILE A 161 -4.24 6.62 3.55
CA ILE A 161 -3.88 6.68 2.13
C ILE A 161 -2.41 7.08 1.97
N GLN A 162 -1.89 7.99 2.80
CA GLN A 162 -0.46 8.30 2.83
C GLN A 162 0.36 7.06 3.21
N LEU A 163 -0.08 6.32 4.24
CA LEU A 163 0.58 5.12 4.70
C LEU A 163 0.64 4.05 3.59
N LEU A 164 -0.38 3.97 2.75
CA LEU A 164 -0.33 3.13 1.55
C LEU A 164 0.81 3.53 0.60
N ALA A 165 1.02 4.84 0.36
CA ALA A 165 2.12 5.34 -0.47
C ALA A 165 3.50 5.10 0.16
N ILE A 166 3.62 5.20 1.48
CA ILE A 166 4.84 4.85 2.22
C ILE A 166 5.13 3.34 2.07
N HIS A 167 4.09 2.51 2.23
CA HIS A 167 4.20 1.06 2.11
C HIS A 167 4.59 0.60 0.71
N GLU A 168 4.02 1.20 -0.34
CA GLU A 168 4.40 0.89 -1.72
C GLU A 168 5.87 1.21 -1.98
N ARG A 169 6.33 2.41 -1.58
CA ARG A 169 7.75 2.79 -1.67
C ARG A 169 8.65 1.77 -0.98
N HIS A 170 8.33 1.38 0.26
CA HIS A 170 9.10 0.39 1.01
C HIS A 170 9.29 -0.92 0.23
N HIS A 171 8.23 -1.43 -0.39
CA HIS A 171 8.28 -2.67 -1.16
C HIS A 171 8.92 -2.51 -2.54
N PHE A 172 8.80 -1.34 -3.17
CA PHE A 172 9.50 -1.05 -4.41
C PHE A 172 11.01 -0.98 -4.20
N GLU A 173 11.49 -0.35 -3.12
CA GLU A 173 12.92 -0.33 -2.77
C GLU A 173 13.48 -1.74 -2.48
N ILE A 174 12.68 -2.62 -1.86
CA ILE A 174 13.05 -4.04 -1.72
C ILE A 174 13.15 -4.70 -3.09
N THR A 175 12.15 -4.50 -3.94
CA THR A 175 12.09 -5.09 -5.28
C THR A 175 13.27 -4.65 -6.14
N GLU A 176 13.61 -3.37 -6.15
CA GLU A 176 14.76 -2.83 -6.89
C GLU A 176 16.08 -3.48 -6.45
N ARG A 177 16.31 -3.62 -5.13
CA ARG A 177 17.48 -4.33 -4.60
C ARG A 177 17.53 -5.80 -5.04
N LEU A 178 16.39 -6.49 -5.05
CA LEU A 178 16.30 -7.88 -5.51
C LEU A 178 16.59 -8.00 -7.02
N ILE A 179 16.07 -7.08 -7.84
CA ILE A 179 16.36 -7.03 -9.28
C ILE A 179 17.86 -6.82 -9.51
N GLY A 180 18.47 -5.87 -8.81
CA GLY A 180 19.90 -5.61 -8.89
C GLY A 180 20.74 -6.83 -8.50
N ALA A 181 20.39 -7.50 -7.40
CA ALA A 181 21.07 -8.71 -6.95
C ALA A 181 20.95 -9.88 -7.95
N ASN A 182 19.76 -10.08 -8.55
CA ASN A 182 19.54 -11.16 -9.52
C ASN A 182 20.36 -10.96 -10.80
N LYS A 183 20.54 -9.71 -11.26
CA LYS A 183 21.37 -9.40 -12.44
C LYS A 183 22.86 -9.69 -12.23
N LEU A 184 23.34 -9.72 -10.99
CA LEU A 184 24.73 -10.07 -10.66
C LEU A 184 24.98 -11.59 -10.65
N LEU A 185 23.91 -12.40 -10.69
CA LEU A 185 23.97 -13.87 -10.62
C LEU A 185 23.76 -14.54 -11.99
N THR A 186 23.48 -13.76 -13.04
CA THR A 186 23.28 -14.18 -14.44
C THR A 186 24.43 -13.73 -15.32
#